data_AF-A0A0G1HWC2-F1
#
_entry.id   AF-A0A0G1HWC2-F1
#
_cell.length_a   1.000
_cell.length_b   1.000
_cell.length_c   1.000
_cell.angle_alpha   90.00
_cell.angle_beta   90.00
_cell.angle_gamma   90.00
#
_symmetry.space_group_name_H-M   'P 1'
#
loop_
_entity.id
_entity.type
_entity.pdbx_description
1 polymer ?
#
loop_
_entity_poly.entity_id
_entity_poly.type
_entity_poly.pdbx_seq_one_letter_code
_entity_poly.pdbx_strand_id
1 'polypeptide(L)'
;MKYKKNLHVEGSKVFSYSTHVATIDRASGKLYVHGYWSMTTSKHINHVADVLGLHKEDKARDVAEVEAERKAKESNDWKARMLRAGLEGRGLIMPDDWDTLPEAEKTKRLDGALANLTK
;
A
#
# COMPACT_ATOMS: atom_id res chain seq x y z
N MET A 1 22.58 -2.50 -31.60
CA MET A 1 21.40 -2.87 -30.78
C MET A 1 20.26 -1.88 -31.04
N LYS A 2 19.08 -2.38 -31.45
CA LYS A 2 17.92 -1.59 -31.94
C LYS A 2 17.18 -0.81 -30.83
N TYR A 3 17.66 -0.89 -29.59
CA TYR A 3 16.96 -0.48 -28.37
C TYR A 3 17.45 0.86 -27.77
N LYS A 4 18.55 1.43 -28.29
CA LYS A 4 19.11 2.68 -27.75
C LYS A 4 18.49 3.96 -28.34
N LYS A 5 17.81 3.88 -29.48
CA LYS A 5 17.36 5.09 -30.21
C LYS A 5 16.30 5.90 -29.46
N ASN A 6 15.47 5.24 -28.65
CA ASN A 6 14.31 5.86 -28.00
C ASN A 6 14.41 5.82 -26.47
N LEU A 7 15.62 5.67 -25.93
CA LEU A 7 15.86 5.59 -24.49
C LEU A 7 16.86 6.68 -24.12
N HIS A 8 16.45 7.61 -23.28
CA HIS A 8 17.34 8.62 -22.75
C HIS A 8 17.22 8.69 -21.23
N VAL A 9 18.35 8.93 -20.58
CA VAL A 9 18.45 9.09 -19.13
C VAL A 9 18.84 10.53 -18.87
N GLU A 10 17.99 11.26 -18.16
CA GLU A 10 18.22 12.64 -17.78
C GLU A 10 18.35 12.72 -16.25
N GLY A 11 19.58 12.91 -15.77
CA GLY A 11 19.89 12.94 -14.34
C GLY A 11 19.59 11.61 -13.65
N SER A 12 18.44 11.55 -12.97
CA SER A 12 17.89 10.38 -12.26
C SER A 12 16.63 9.82 -12.91
N LYS A 13 16.17 10.35 -14.05
CA LYS A 13 14.93 9.91 -14.71
C LYS A 13 15.25 9.15 -15.99
N VAL A 14 14.55 8.05 -16.20
CA VAL A 14 14.66 7.21 -17.39
C VAL A 14 13.43 7.43 -18.25
N PHE A 15 13.65 7.84 -19.49
CA PHE A 15 12.59 8.13 -20.45
C PHE A 15 12.65 7.16 -21.64
N SER A 16 11.48 6.60 -21.97
CA SER A 16 11.26 5.88 -23.24
C SER A 16 10.43 6.78 -24.15
N TYR A 17 10.96 7.13 -25.32
CA TYR A 17 10.48 8.27 -26.11
C TYR A 17 10.43 9.53 -25.24
N SER A 18 9.26 10.14 -25.04
CA SER A 18 9.03 11.29 -24.14
C SER A 18 8.40 10.90 -22.80
N THR A 19 8.15 9.61 -22.57
CA THR A 19 7.45 9.13 -21.38
C THR A 19 8.45 8.74 -20.30
N HIS A 20 8.24 9.26 -19.09
CA HIS A 20 9.01 8.89 -17.91
C HIS A 20 8.61 7.49 -17.44
N VAL A 21 9.49 6.51 -17.60
CA VAL A 21 9.17 5.10 -17.36
C VAL A 21 9.76 4.55 -16.06
N ALA A 22 10.86 5.13 -15.59
CA ALA A 22 11.49 4.72 -14.34
C ALA A 22 12.34 5.83 -13.71
N THR A 23 12.56 5.74 -12.41
CA THR A 23 13.42 6.66 -11.65
C THR A 23 14.58 5.89 -11.02
N ILE A 24 15.78 6.40 -11.25
CA ILE A 24 17.03 5.89 -10.70
C ILE A 24 17.25 6.52 -9.34
N ASP A 25 17.35 5.68 -8.31
CA ASP A 25 17.80 6.08 -6.99
C ASP A 25 19.23 5.57 -6.77
N ARG A 26 20.20 6.46 -7.02
CA ARG A 26 21.63 6.16 -6.80
C ARG A 26 22.00 6.06 -5.32
N ALA A 27 21.23 6.67 -4.42
CA ALA A 27 21.50 6.58 -2.98
C ALA A 27 21.15 5.18 -2.47
N SER A 28 20.04 4.62 -2.94
CA SER A 28 19.58 3.28 -2.57
C SER A 28 20.16 2.16 -3.43
N GLY A 29 20.78 2.47 -4.57
CA GLY A 29 21.24 1.46 -5.54
C GLY A 29 20.09 0.76 -6.28
N LYS A 30 18.94 1.45 -6.41
CA LYS A 30 17.68 0.89 -6.93
C LYS A 30 17.14 1.68 -8.12
N LEU A 31 16.34 1.01 -8.94
CA LEU A 31 15.63 1.60 -10.06
C LEU A 31 14.14 1.31 -9.93
N TYR A 32 13.35 2.36 -9.72
CA TYR A 32 11.91 2.29 -9.52
C TYR A 32 11.14 2.37 -10.83
N VAL A 33 10.39 1.33 -11.17
CA VAL A 33 9.59 1.28 -12.40
C VAL A 33 8.21 1.87 -12.19
N HIS A 34 7.82 2.85 -13.01
CA HIS A 34 6.52 3.53 -12.91
C HIS A 34 5.42 2.74 -13.64
N GLY A 35 4.98 1.63 -13.06
CA GLY A 35 3.84 0.86 -13.55
C GLY A 35 4.17 -0.22 -14.60
N TYR A 36 3.12 -0.72 -15.26
CA TYR A 36 3.24 -1.80 -16.24
C TYR A 36 3.58 -1.27 -17.63
N TRP A 37 4.69 -1.75 -18.18
CA TRP A 37 5.18 -1.34 -19.49
C TRP A 37 5.19 -2.49 -20.49
N SER A 38 5.08 -2.15 -21.78
CA SER A 38 5.20 -3.12 -22.87
C SER A 38 6.55 -3.85 -22.81
N MET A 39 6.61 -5.06 -23.39
CA MET A 39 7.80 -5.90 -23.41
C MET A 39 9.07 -5.19 -23.91
N THR A 40 8.94 -4.21 -24.81
CA THR A 40 10.07 -3.44 -25.33
C THR A 40 10.57 -2.42 -24.31
N THR A 41 9.66 -1.69 -23.66
CA THR A 41 10.01 -0.71 -22.63
C THR A 41 10.56 -1.38 -21.38
N SER A 42 10.01 -2.52 -20.96
CA SER A 42 10.54 -3.31 -19.84
C SER A 42 11.97 -3.78 -20.10
N LYS A 43 12.30 -4.14 -21.35
CA LYS A 43 13.69 -4.47 -21.75
C LYS A 43 14.62 -3.25 -21.70
N HIS A 44 14.14 -2.06 -22.08
CA HIS A 44 14.92 -0.82 -21.96
C HIS A 44 15.26 -0.51 -20.51
N ILE A 45 14.29 -0.66 -19.61
CA ILE A 45 14.45 -0.46 -18.18
C ILE A 45 15.48 -1.43 -17.60
N ASN A 46 15.37 -2.72 -17.92
CA ASN A 46 16.35 -3.72 -17.51
C ASN A 46 17.75 -3.38 -18.01
N HIS A 47 17.88 -2.94 -19.27
CA HIS A 47 19.19 -2.54 -19.81
C HIS A 47 19.81 -1.37 -19.04
N VAL A 48 19.01 -0.38 -18.61
CA VAL A 48 19.49 0.74 -17.80
C VAL A 48 19.91 0.27 -16.41
N ALA A 49 19.14 -0.64 -15.81
CA ALA A 49 19.49 -1.26 -14.54
C ALA A 49 20.83 -2.01 -14.63
N ASP A 50 21.03 -2.83 -15.66
CA ASP A 50 22.26 -3.59 -15.88
C ASP A 50 23.48 -2.69 -16.12
N VAL A 51 23.33 -1.64 -16.94
CA VAL A 51 24.41 -0.69 -17.24
C VAL A 51 24.84 0.09 -16.00
N LEU A 52 23.91 0.39 -15.10
CA LEU A 52 24.17 1.14 -13.88
C LEU A 52 24.43 0.24 -12.66
N GLY A 53 24.32 -1.09 -12.81
CA GLY A 53 24.46 -2.04 -11.70
C GLY A 53 23.38 -1.90 -10.63
N LEU A 54 22.16 -1.49 -11.01
CA LEU A 54 21.06 -1.22 -10.08
C LEU A 54 20.06 -2.39 -10.07
N HIS A 55 19.42 -2.61 -8.92
CA HIS A 55 18.32 -3.56 -8.84
C HIS A 55 16.99 -2.87 -9.21
N LYS A 56 16.26 -3.45 -10.18
CA LYS A 56 14.92 -2.96 -10.50
C LYS A 56 13.95 -3.34 -9.40
N GLU A 57 13.11 -2.40 -9.05
CA GLU A 57 11.98 -2.62 -8.15
C GLU A 57 10.76 -1.99 -8.81
N ASP A 58 9.69 -2.76 -8.91
CA ASP A 58 8.43 -2.18 -9.34
C ASP A 58 8.04 -1.16 -8.27
N LYS A 59 7.71 0.08 -8.67
CA LYS A 59 7.12 1.03 -7.73
C LYS A 59 5.70 0.54 -7.44
N ALA A 60 5.61 -0.53 -6.64
CA ALA A 60 4.38 -1.04 -6.08
C ALA A 60 3.75 0.10 -5.29
N ARG A 61 2.41 0.19 -5.38
CA ARG A 61 1.52 1.18 -4.76
C ARG A 61 2.12 1.81 -3.51
N ASP A 62 2.06 3.13 -3.45
CA ASP A 62 2.67 3.93 -2.40
C ASP A 62 2.39 3.29 -1.03
N VAL A 63 3.44 3.03 -0.27
CA VAL A 63 3.39 2.31 1.00
C VAL A 63 2.37 2.95 1.97
N ALA A 64 2.17 4.25 1.84
CA ALA A 64 1.16 5.03 2.56
C ALA A 64 -0.30 4.65 2.20
N GLU A 65 -0.58 4.27 0.95
CA GLU A 65 -1.90 3.79 0.51
C GLU A 65 -2.15 2.38 1.04
N VAL A 66 -1.16 1.50 0.99
CA VAL A 66 -1.22 0.15 1.59
C VAL A 66 -1.40 0.23 3.12
N GLU A 67 -0.77 1.20 3.76
CA GLU A 67 -0.91 1.46 5.19
C GLU A 67 -2.29 2.06 5.53
N ALA A 68 -2.83 2.94 4.67
CA ALA A 68 -4.18 3.46 4.80
C ALA A 68 -5.25 2.36 4.64
N GLU A 69 -5.08 1.45 3.67
CA GLU A 69 -5.93 0.26 3.50
C GLU A 69 -5.81 -0.72 4.69
N ARG A 70 -4.60 -0.91 5.25
CA ARG A 70 -4.40 -1.71 6.47
C ARG A 70 -5.12 -1.10 7.67
N LYS A 71 -5.03 0.22 7.85
CA LYS A 71 -5.73 0.97 8.91
C LYS A 71 -7.25 0.94 8.72
N ALA A 72 -7.74 1.03 7.49
CA ALA A 72 -9.15 0.83 7.16
C ALA A 72 -9.62 -0.62 7.39
N LYS A 73 -8.73 -1.61 7.21
CA LYS A 73 -9.01 -3.04 7.47
C LYS A 73 -9.00 -3.37 8.96
N GLU A 74 -8.14 -2.73 9.76
CA GLU A 74 -8.22 -2.78 11.24
C GLU A 74 -9.51 -2.16 11.76
N SER A 75 -9.94 -1.04 11.17
CA SER A 75 -11.28 -0.46 11.40
C SER A 75 -12.43 -1.38 10.97
N ASN A 76 -12.17 -2.43 10.17
CA ASN A 76 -13.17 -3.40 9.72
C ASN A 76 -13.22 -4.68 10.57
N ASP A 77 -12.30 -4.86 11.53
CA ASP A 77 -12.20 -6.12 12.28
C ASP A 77 -12.95 -6.09 13.63
N TRP A 78 -13.59 -4.97 14.00
CA TRP A 78 -14.38 -4.92 15.24
C TRP A 78 -15.66 -5.76 15.10
N LYS A 79 -16.38 -5.68 13.97
CA LYS A 79 -17.59 -6.49 13.73
C LYS A 79 -17.27 -7.99 13.72
N ALA A 80 -16.13 -8.36 13.14
CA ALA A 80 -15.64 -9.73 13.14
C ALA A 80 -15.28 -10.22 14.56
N ARG A 81 -14.67 -9.36 15.39
CA ARG A 81 -14.39 -9.66 16.80
C ARG A 81 -15.67 -9.82 17.62
N MET A 82 -16.67 -8.97 17.40
CA MET A 82 -17.99 -9.07 18.06
C MET A 82 -18.72 -10.35 17.69
N LEU A 83 -18.69 -10.69 16.39
CA LEU A 83 -19.28 -11.92 15.88
C LEU A 83 -18.58 -13.16 16.47
N ARG A 84 -17.24 -13.16 16.51
CA ARG A 84 -16.43 -14.23 17.09
C ARG A 84 -16.63 -14.39 18.60
N ALA A 85 -16.91 -13.31 19.32
CA ALA A 85 -17.25 -13.31 20.74
C ALA A 85 -18.73 -13.69 21.01
N GLY A 86 -19.54 -13.93 19.98
CA GLY A 86 -20.95 -14.31 20.11
C GLY A 86 -21.86 -13.19 20.61
N LEU A 87 -21.47 -11.93 20.41
CA LEU A 87 -22.17 -10.75 20.95
C LEU A 87 -23.31 -10.25 20.05
N GLU A 88 -23.41 -10.72 18.81
CA GLU A 88 -24.40 -10.27 17.82
C GLU A 88 -25.86 -10.55 18.28
N GLY A 89 -26.09 -11.56 19.12
CA GLY A 89 -27.41 -11.91 19.66
C GLY A 89 -27.70 -11.45 21.09
N ARG A 90 -26.79 -10.69 21.72
CA ARG A 90 -26.86 -10.33 23.16
C ARG A 90 -27.39 -8.90 23.40
N GLY A 91 -28.01 -8.27 22.39
CA GLY A 91 -28.66 -6.97 22.53
C GLY A 91 -27.71 -5.77 22.58
N LEU A 92 -26.50 -5.89 22.01
CA LEU A 92 -25.59 -4.77 21.91
C LEU A 92 -26.08 -3.80 20.83
N ILE A 93 -26.69 -2.70 21.25
CA ILE A 93 -27.07 -1.59 20.37
C ILE A 93 -25.82 -0.75 20.14
N MET A 94 -25.35 -0.73 18.90
CA MET A 94 -24.23 0.11 18.47
C MET A 94 -24.72 1.55 18.30
N PRO A 95 -24.11 2.53 18.98
CA PRO A 95 -24.44 3.94 18.78
C PRO A 95 -24.13 4.43 17.36
N ASP A 96 -24.95 5.33 16.81
CA ASP A 96 -24.79 5.87 15.46
C ASP A 96 -23.49 6.68 15.28
N ASP A 97 -22.93 7.20 16.38
CA ASP A 97 -21.67 7.95 16.40
C ASP A 97 -20.42 7.05 16.45
N TRP A 98 -20.57 5.72 16.49
CA TRP A 98 -19.46 4.79 16.73
C TRP A 98 -18.29 5.01 15.78
N ASP A 99 -18.53 5.20 14.49
CA ASP A 99 -17.44 5.37 13.51
C ASP A 99 -16.62 6.63 13.73
N THR A 100 -17.18 7.63 14.43
CA THR A 100 -16.53 8.90 14.74
C THR A 100 -15.70 8.88 16.03
N LEU A 101 -15.81 7.80 16.83
CA LEU A 101 -15.12 7.71 18.11
C LEU A 101 -13.66 7.25 17.96
N PRO A 102 -12.74 7.79 18.79
CA PRO A 102 -11.37 7.30 18.88
C PRO A 102 -11.33 5.87 19.43
N GLU A 103 -10.32 5.11 19.02
CA GLU A 103 -10.19 3.67 19.34
C GLU A 103 -10.17 3.38 20.85
N ALA A 104 -9.57 4.27 21.65
CA ALA A 104 -9.53 4.12 23.10
C ALA A 104 -10.95 4.08 23.72
N GLU A 105 -11.88 4.87 23.18
CA GLU A 105 -13.26 4.93 23.67
C GLU A 105 -14.08 3.72 23.19
N LYS A 106 -13.82 3.26 21.95
CA LYS A 106 -14.42 2.02 21.41
C LYS A 106 -14.06 0.81 22.27
N THR A 107 -12.79 0.67 22.64
CA THR A 107 -12.30 -0.41 23.52
C THR A 107 -12.95 -0.36 24.89
N LYS A 108 -13.00 0.82 25.51
CA LYS A 108 -13.61 1.01 26.84
C LYS A 108 -15.10 0.64 26.86
N ARG A 109 -15.85 1.00 25.83
CA ARG A 109 -17.27 0.64 25.70
C ARG A 109 -17.46 -0.86 25.50
N LEU A 110 -16.59 -1.50 24.72
CA LEU A 110 -16.61 -2.95 24.52
C LEU A 110 -16.31 -3.71 25.81
N ASP A 111 -15.25 -3.31 26.53
CA ASP A 111 -14.89 -3.92 27.82
C ASP A 111 -16.01 -3.75 28.84
N GLY A 112 -16.66 -2.58 28.86
CA GLY A 112 -17.85 -2.35 29.69
C GLY A 112 -19.02 -3.25 29.31
N ALA A 113 -19.29 -3.44 28.02
CA ALA A 113 -20.35 -4.33 27.55
C ALA A 113 -20.07 -5.79 27.89
N LEU A 114 -18.82 -6.25 27.72
CA LEU A 114 -18.37 -7.59 28.11
C LEU A 114 -18.51 -7.81 29.61
N ALA A 115 -18.07 -6.85 30.44
CA ALA A 115 -18.17 -6.94 31.89
C ALA A 115 -19.62 -7.03 32.39
N ASN A 116 -20.56 -6.34 31.74
CA ASN A 116 -21.99 -6.45 32.04
C ASN A 116 -22.58 -7.79 31.59
N LEU A 117 -21.99 -8.45 30.60
CA LEU A 117 -22.45 -9.74 30.09
C LEU A 117 -21.94 -10.95 30.89
N THR A 118 -20.81 -10.78 31.57
CA THR A 118 -20.20 -11.80 32.45
C THR A 118 -20.65 -11.71 33.90
N LYS A 119 -21.47 -10.71 34.25
CA LYS A 119 -22.18 -10.63 35.54
C LYS A 119 -23.46 -11.46 35.50
#